data_AF-A0A5E7FE65-F1
#
_entry.id   AF-A0A5E7FE65-F1
#
_cell.length_a   1.000
_cell.length_b   1.000
_cell.length_c   1.000
_cell.angle_alpha   90.00
_cell.angle_beta   90.00
_cell.angle_gamma   90.00
#
_symmetry.space_group_name_H-M   'P 1'
#
loop_
_entity.id
_entity.type
_entity.pdbx_description
1 polymer ?
#
loop_
_entity_poly.entity_id
_entity_poly.type
_entity_poly.pdbx_seq_one_letter_code
_entity_poly.pdbx_strand_id
1 'polypeptide(L)'
;MEKATATEQGVQLAVRNNATGELNVRHYDAVVLATGYERQMHRKLLAPLEAWLGDFEVDRNYRLLTDSRCKAGIYMQGFCQASHGLSDTLLSVLPIRADEIATSQYEHGKARGQSRSVRDLLLATAS
;
A
#
# COMPACT_ATOMS: atom_id res chain seq x y z
N MET A 1 -17.99 -19.62 -7.33
CA MET A 1 -18.19 -20.71 -6.38
C MET A 1 -19.31 -20.29 -5.45
N GLU A 2 -20.34 -21.10 -5.31
CA GLU A 2 -21.53 -20.73 -4.52
C GLU A 2 -21.44 -21.27 -3.09
N LYS A 3 -20.80 -22.45 -2.93
CA LYS A 3 -20.54 -23.06 -1.63
C LYS A 3 -19.34 -24.00 -1.70
N ALA A 4 -18.55 -24.04 -0.63
CA ALA A 4 -17.57 -25.09 -0.36
C ALA A 4 -17.90 -25.75 0.99
N THR A 5 -17.85 -27.07 1.03
CA THR A 5 -18.09 -27.85 2.25
C THR A 5 -16.97 -28.87 2.40
N ALA A 6 -16.36 -28.93 3.59
CA ALA A 6 -15.42 -29.99 3.92
C ALA A 6 -16.17 -31.30 4.18
N THR A 7 -15.67 -32.40 3.63
CA THR A 7 -16.22 -33.75 3.82
C THR A 7 -15.10 -34.72 4.20
N GLU A 8 -15.44 -35.93 4.61
CA GLU A 8 -14.43 -36.98 4.90
C GLU A 8 -13.60 -37.37 3.66
N GLN A 9 -14.12 -37.10 2.46
CA GLN A 9 -13.51 -37.47 1.17
C GLN A 9 -12.79 -36.29 0.50
N GLY A 10 -12.69 -35.15 1.17
CA GLY A 10 -12.05 -33.94 0.63
C GLY A 10 -12.96 -32.72 0.66
N VAL A 11 -12.95 -31.92 -0.40
CA VAL A 11 -13.75 -30.69 -0.51
C VAL A 11 -14.84 -30.86 -1.55
N GLN A 12 -16.09 -30.68 -1.13
CA GLN A 12 -17.23 -30.61 -2.04
C GLN A 12 -17.46 -29.15 -2.47
N LEU A 13 -17.46 -28.89 -3.77
CA LEU A 13 -17.71 -27.57 -4.35
C LEU A 13 -19.01 -27.55 -5.15
N ALA A 14 -19.86 -26.57 -4.85
CA ALA A 14 -20.99 -26.19 -5.68
C ALA A 14 -20.56 -25.05 -6.62
N VAL A 15 -20.45 -25.37 -7.90
CA VAL A 15 -19.99 -24.46 -8.95
C VAL A 15 -21.14 -24.16 -9.90
N ARG A 16 -21.50 -22.87 -9.98
CA ARG A 16 -22.45 -22.37 -10.94
C ARG A 16 -21.74 -21.95 -12.21
N ASN A 17 -22.23 -22.41 -13.35
CA ASN A 17 -21.85 -21.87 -14.64
C ASN A 17 -22.54 -20.51 -14.83
N ASN A 18 -21.77 -19.42 -14.94
CA ASN A 18 -22.32 -18.07 -15.08
C ASN A 18 -23.06 -17.84 -16.42
N ALA A 19 -22.75 -18.59 -17.46
CA ALA A 19 -23.39 -18.43 -18.78
C ALA A 19 -24.73 -19.18 -18.87
N THR A 20 -24.83 -20.36 -18.27
CA THR A 20 -26.03 -21.22 -18.37
C THR A 20 -26.88 -21.23 -17.11
N GLY A 21 -26.34 -20.77 -15.97
CA GLY A 21 -26.98 -20.83 -14.66
C GLY A 21 -26.95 -22.21 -14.00
N GLU A 22 -26.47 -23.24 -14.70
CA GLU A 22 -26.44 -24.62 -14.24
C GLU A 22 -25.55 -24.77 -13.00
N LEU A 23 -26.05 -25.50 -11.99
CA LEU A 23 -25.34 -25.79 -10.75
C LEU A 23 -24.80 -27.22 -10.78
N ASN A 24 -23.48 -27.35 -10.65
CA ASN A 24 -22.79 -28.63 -10.58
C ASN A 24 -22.12 -28.80 -9.22
N VAL A 25 -22.30 -29.97 -8.61
CA VAL A 25 -21.64 -30.34 -7.34
C VAL A 25 -20.57 -31.39 -7.62
N ARG A 26 -19.33 -31.14 -7.20
CA ARG A 26 -18.19 -32.04 -7.41
C ARG A 26 -17.31 -32.16 -6.17
N HIS A 27 -16.67 -33.31 -6.01
CA HIS A 27 -15.68 -33.57 -4.96
C HIS A 27 -14.26 -33.42 -5.51
N TYR A 28 -13.38 -32.87 -4.70
CA TYR A 28 -11.97 -32.66 -5.01
C TYR A 28 -11.10 -33.05 -3.82
N ASP A 29 -9.98 -33.72 -4.08
CA ASP A 29 -9.00 -34.05 -3.03
C ASP A 29 -8.28 -32.79 -2.51
N ALA A 30 -8.09 -31.79 -3.37
CA ALA A 30 -7.47 -30.52 -3.02
C ALA A 30 -8.04 -29.37 -3.87
N VAL A 31 -7.98 -28.15 -3.31
CA VAL A 31 -8.40 -26.92 -3.99
C VAL A 31 -7.28 -25.89 -3.88
N VAL A 32 -6.85 -25.32 -5.03
CA VAL A 32 -5.83 -24.28 -5.09
C VAL A 32 -6.51 -22.93 -5.30
N LEU A 33 -6.29 -21.99 -4.37
CA LEU A 33 -6.81 -20.63 -4.45
C LEU A 33 -5.83 -19.72 -5.22
N ALA A 34 -5.94 -19.70 -6.54
CA ALA A 34 -5.17 -18.80 -7.40
C ALA A 34 -5.88 -17.44 -7.58
N THR A 35 -6.40 -16.85 -6.49
CA THR A 35 -7.29 -15.66 -6.51
C THR A 35 -6.57 -14.31 -6.45
N GLY A 36 -5.24 -14.29 -6.57
CA GLY A 36 -4.45 -13.06 -6.50
C GLY A 36 -4.19 -12.55 -5.08
N TYR A 37 -3.92 -11.25 -4.94
CA TYR A 37 -3.53 -10.61 -3.67
C TYR A 37 -4.32 -9.34 -3.41
N GLU A 38 -4.63 -9.08 -2.15
CA GLU A 38 -5.20 -7.80 -1.69
C GLU A 38 -4.11 -6.81 -1.27
N ARG A 39 -4.37 -5.51 -1.48
CA ARG A 39 -3.41 -4.42 -1.25
C ARG A 39 -3.93 -3.40 -0.24
N GLN A 40 -4.32 -3.86 0.94
CA GLN A 40 -4.83 -2.99 2.02
C GLN A 40 -4.01 -3.06 3.32
N MET A 41 -2.90 -3.80 3.33
CA MET A 41 -2.07 -3.98 4.53
C MET A 41 -1.54 -2.66 5.10
N HIS A 42 -1.29 -1.65 4.26
CA HIS A 42 -0.87 -0.32 4.68
C HIS A 42 -1.86 0.33 5.66
N ARG A 43 -3.18 0.11 5.49
CA ARG A 43 -4.21 0.68 6.38
C ARG A 43 -4.08 0.13 7.80
N LYS A 44 -3.86 -1.19 7.93
CA LYS A 44 -3.66 -1.83 9.24
C LYS A 44 -2.34 -1.39 9.88
N LEU A 45 -1.26 -1.37 9.09
CA LEU A 45 0.07 -1.01 9.58
C LEU A 45 0.13 0.44 10.07
N LEU A 46 -0.54 1.34 9.34
CA LEU A 46 -0.51 2.78 9.60
C LEU A 46 -1.70 3.26 10.45
N ALA A 47 -2.56 2.37 10.95
CA ALA A 47 -3.70 2.74 11.79
C ALA A 47 -3.33 3.64 12.98
N PRO A 48 -2.21 3.44 13.69
CA PRO A 48 -1.80 4.35 14.77
C PRO A 48 -1.49 5.79 14.31
N LEU A 49 -1.29 6.00 13.01
CA LEU A 49 -0.97 7.29 12.41
C LEU A 49 -2.16 7.96 11.70
N GLU A 50 -3.33 7.31 11.65
CA GLU A 50 -4.49 7.75 10.86
C GLU A 50 -4.87 9.22 11.11
N ALA A 51 -4.75 9.69 12.35
CA ALA A 51 -5.01 11.07 12.75
C ALA A 51 -4.21 12.12 11.97
N TRP A 52 -3.11 11.75 11.31
CA TRP A 52 -2.25 12.62 10.50
C TRP A 52 -2.31 12.36 8.99
N LEU A 53 -2.90 11.25 8.54
CA LEU A 53 -2.73 10.71 7.18
C LEU A 53 -3.89 11.01 6.22
N GLY A 54 -5.02 11.52 6.72
CA GLY A 54 -6.22 11.71 5.90
C GLY A 54 -6.63 10.40 5.19
N ASP A 55 -6.90 10.48 3.89
CA ASP A 55 -7.36 9.34 3.08
C ASP A 55 -6.22 8.51 2.45
N PHE A 56 -5.00 8.56 3.00
CA PHE A 56 -3.81 7.87 2.47
C PHE A 56 -3.43 8.31 1.04
N GLU A 57 -3.76 9.56 0.70
CA GLU A 57 -3.36 10.13 -0.59
C GLU A 57 -1.84 10.27 -0.68
N VAL A 58 -1.30 10.04 -1.88
CA VAL A 58 0.13 10.16 -2.17
C VAL A 58 0.36 11.22 -3.22
N ASP A 59 1.47 11.93 -3.08
CA ASP A 59 1.98 12.79 -4.15
C ASP A 59 2.66 11.97 -5.28
N ARG A 60 3.14 12.68 -6.29
CA ARG A 60 3.84 12.09 -7.44
C ARG A 60 5.13 11.36 -7.06
N ASN A 61 5.74 11.71 -5.94
CA ASN A 61 6.98 11.08 -5.45
C ASN A 61 6.68 9.95 -4.47
N TYR A 62 5.46 9.42 -4.49
CA TYR A 62 4.99 8.32 -3.64
C TYR A 62 5.02 8.65 -2.14
N ARG A 63 5.07 9.93 -1.77
CA ARG A 63 5.03 10.37 -0.38
C ARG A 63 3.58 10.55 0.05
N LEU A 64 3.23 9.97 1.20
CA LEU A 64 1.94 10.21 1.84
C LEU A 64 1.78 11.69 2.19
N LEU A 65 0.62 12.24 1.83
CA LEU A 65 0.19 13.54 2.27
C LEU A 65 -0.17 13.45 3.76
N THR A 66 0.41 14.33 4.56
CA THR A 66 0.18 14.39 6.01
C THR A 66 -0.14 15.79 6.44
N ASP A 67 -0.90 15.94 7.52
CA ASP A 67 -1.10 17.27 8.10
C ASP A 67 0.20 17.87 8.67
N SER A 68 0.15 19.16 8.99
CA SER A 68 1.30 19.95 9.41
C SER A 68 1.99 19.47 10.70
N ARG A 69 1.32 18.67 11.55
CA ARG A 69 1.88 18.12 12.79
C ARG A 69 2.86 16.98 12.50
N CYS A 70 2.64 16.22 11.42
CA CYS A 70 3.56 15.16 11.01
C CYS A 70 4.74 15.77 10.22
N LYS A 71 5.95 15.64 10.76
CA LYS A 71 7.19 16.11 10.11
C LYS A 71 8.00 14.98 9.47
N ALA A 72 7.57 13.74 9.64
CA ALA A 72 8.19 12.58 9.00
C ALA A 72 7.80 12.51 7.52
N GLY A 73 8.69 12.00 6.68
CA GLY A 73 8.35 11.59 5.32
C GLY A 73 7.97 10.12 5.35
N ILE A 74 6.74 9.80 4.93
CA ILE A 74 6.25 8.42 4.85
C ILE A 74 6.00 8.14 3.37
N TYR A 75 6.53 7.04 2.85
CA TYR A 75 6.49 6.70 1.43
C TYR A 75 5.79 5.36 1.23
N MET A 76 4.99 5.23 0.17
CA MET A 76 4.25 4.00 -0.16
C MET A 76 4.62 3.47 -1.54
N GLN A 77 4.93 2.19 -1.64
CA GLN A 77 5.19 1.53 -2.93
C GLN A 77 4.27 0.32 -3.10
N GLY A 78 3.67 0.16 -4.29
CA GLY A 78 2.84 -1.00 -4.59
C GLY A 78 1.44 -0.95 -3.98
N PHE A 79 1.01 0.23 -3.52
CA PHE A 79 -0.33 0.54 -3.00
C PHE A 79 -0.97 1.76 -3.69
N CYS A 80 -0.34 2.29 -4.72
CA CYS A 80 -0.66 3.55 -5.38
C CYS A 80 -1.22 3.35 -6.80
N GLN A 81 -1.67 2.14 -7.15
CA GLN A 81 -2.19 1.81 -8.48
C GLN A 81 -3.31 2.76 -8.95
N ALA A 82 -4.17 3.23 -8.03
CA ALA A 82 -5.26 4.15 -8.34
C ALA A 82 -4.76 5.51 -8.85
N SER A 83 -3.61 6.00 -8.37
CA SER A 83 -3.02 7.29 -8.75
C SER A 83 -1.86 7.18 -9.74
N HIS A 84 -1.11 6.07 -9.72
CA HIS A 84 0.13 5.86 -10.48
C HIS A 84 0.02 4.75 -11.54
N GLY A 85 -1.17 4.15 -11.70
CA GLY A 85 -1.47 3.19 -12.76
C GLY A 85 -1.01 1.76 -12.48
N LEU A 86 -1.28 0.86 -13.44
CA LEU A 86 -1.09 -0.59 -13.31
C LEU A 86 0.36 -1.02 -13.05
N SER A 87 1.33 -0.20 -13.48
CA SER A 87 2.75 -0.44 -13.23
C SER A 87 3.15 -0.27 -11.76
N ASP A 88 2.30 0.30 -10.91
CA ASP A 88 2.61 0.51 -9.50
C ASP A 88 2.99 -0.81 -8.79
N THR A 89 2.30 -1.89 -9.13
CA THR A 89 2.46 -3.17 -8.44
C THR A 89 3.48 -4.10 -9.08
N LEU A 90 4.13 -3.65 -10.16
CA LEU A 90 4.96 -4.46 -11.04
C LEU A 90 6.40 -3.95 -11.09
N LEU A 91 7.28 -4.78 -11.67
CA LEU A 91 8.70 -4.46 -11.78
C LEU A 91 9.00 -3.36 -12.82
N SER A 92 8.04 -3.05 -13.69
CA SER A 92 8.23 -2.27 -14.92
C SER A 92 8.77 -0.85 -14.73
N VAL A 93 8.55 -0.25 -13.55
CA VAL A 93 8.96 1.15 -13.27
C VAL A 93 9.82 1.26 -12.01
N LEU A 94 10.29 0.13 -11.45
CA LEU A 94 11.03 0.15 -10.19
C LEU A 94 12.30 1.02 -10.23
N PRO A 95 13.15 1.00 -11.28
CA PRO A 95 14.35 1.83 -11.29
C PRO A 95 14.04 3.33 -11.21
N ILE A 96 13.04 3.78 -11.98
CA ILE A 96 12.62 5.19 -12.02
C ILE A 96 11.97 5.56 -10.68
N ARG A 97 11.08 4.71 -10.15
CA ARG A 97 10.43 4.94 -8.86
C ARG A 97 11.44 5.04 -7.71
N ALA A 98 12.47 4.18 -7.72
CA ALA A 98 13.50 4.20 -6.70
C ALA A 98 14.25 5.55 -6.69
N ASP A 99 14.60 6.06 -7.86
CA ASP A 99 15.26 7.36 -8.01
C ASP A 99 14.38 8.54 -7.54
N GLU A 100 13.10 8.54 -7.93
CA GLU A 100 12.12 9.55 -7.52
C GLU A 100 11.96 9.59 -5.98
N ILE A 101 11.83 8.44 -5.34
CA ILE A 101 11.67 8.34 -3.89
C ILE A 101 12.95 8.70 -3.15
N ALA A 102 14.12 8.23 -3.62
CA ALA A 102 15.40 8.55 -3.02
C ALA A 102 15.67 10.06 -3.06
N THR A 103 15.41 10.69 -4.22
CA THR A 103 15.54 12.14 -4.40
C THR A 103 14.59 12.90 -3.48
N SER A 104 13.31 12.51 -3.44
CA SER A 104 12.32 13.13 -2.53
C SER A 104 12.71 13.01 -1.06
N GLN A 105 13.20 11.84 -0.64
CA GLN A 105 13.63 11.58 0.73
C GLN A 105 14.84 12.44 1.11
N TYR A 106 15.83 12.54 0.22
CA TYR A 106 17.03 13.34 0.43
C TYR A 106 16.70 14.83 0.60
N GLU A 107 15.87 15.38 -0.29
CA GLU A 107 15.46 16.79 -0.22
C GLU A 107 14.65 17.09 1.06
N HIS A 108 13.75 16.17 1.47
CA HIS A 108 13.02 16.30 2.73
C HIS A 108 13.96 16.30 3.95
N GLY A 109 14.99 15.46 3.94
CA GLY A 109 16.01 15.40 4.99
C GLY A 109 16.84 16.68 5.09
N LYS A 110 17.27 17.21 3.93
CA LYS A 110 18.06 18.44 3.83
C LYS A 110 17.32 19.66 4.37
N ALA A 111 16.05 19.83 4.02
CA ALA A 111 15.22 20.93 4.52
C ALA A 111 15.09 20.91 6.05
N ARG A 112 14.98 19.73 6.67
CA ARG A 112 14.99 19.58 8.14
C ARG A 112 16.34 19.93 8.76
N GLY A 113 17.45 19.53 8.14
CA GLY A 113 18.79 19.86 8.60
C GLY A 113 19.04 21.37 8.65
N GLN A 114 18.65 22.08 7.58
CA GLN A 114 18.76 23.54 7.49
C GLN A 114 17.86 24.26 8.51
N SER A 115 16.62 23.80 8.71
CA SER A 115 15.72 24.41 9.70
C SER A 115 16.22 24.24 11.14
N ARG A 116 16.86 23.10 11.44
CA ARG A 116 17.46 22.84 12.75
C ARG A 116 18.68 23.72 13.01
N SER A 117 19.59 23.84 12.04
CA SER A 117 20.78 24.68 12.18
C SER A 117 20.43 26.16 12.37
N VAL A 118 19.41 26.68 11.66
CA VAL A 118 18.94 28.06 11.83
C VAL A 118 18.37 28.29 13.23
N ARG A 119 17.58 27.34 13.76
CA ARG A 119 17.04 27.42 15.13
C ARG A 119 18.14 27.39 16.19
N ASP A 120 19.12 26.50 16.04
CA ASP A 120 20.24 26.39 16.97
C ASP A 120 21.07 27.69 16.98
N LEU A 121 21.27 28.31 15.81
CA LEU A 121 21.96 29.60 15.69
C LEU A 121 21.18 30.74 16.35
N LEU A 122 19.86 30.82 16.14
CA LEU A 122 19.00 31.85 16.75
C LEU A 122 18.94 31.72 18.28
N LEU A 123 18.97 30.49 18.81
CA LEU A 123 19.04 30.24 20.25
C LEU A 123 20.40 30.66 20.82
N ALA A 124 21.49 30.41 20.07
CA ALA A 124 22.83 30.80 20.48
C ALA A 124 23.06 32.32 20.46
N THR A 125 22.37 33.09 19.61
CA THR A 125 22.46 34.56 19.58
C THR A 125 21.48 35.27 20.52
N ALA A 126 20.56 34.54 21.16
CA ALA A 126 19.60 35.06 22.13
C ALA A 126 20.06 34.89 23.60
N SER A 127 21.27 34.36 23.82
CA SER A 127 21.95 34.25 25.13
C SER A 127 23.10 35.25 25.21
#